data_AF-A0A369BUR0-F1
#
_entry.id   AF-A0A369BUR0-F1
#
_cell.length_a   1.000
_cell.length_b   1.000
_cell.length_c   1.000
_cell.angle_alpha   90.00
_cell.angle_beta   90.00
_cell.angle_gamma   90.00
#
_symmetry.space_group_name_H-M   'P 1'
#
loop_
_entity.id
_entity.type
_entity.pdbx_description
1 polymer ?
#
loop_
_entity_poly.entity_id
_entity_poly.type
_entity_poly.pdbx_seq_one_letter_code
_entity_poly.pdbx_strand_id
1 'polypeptide(L)'
;MAIMKWDHLVHYVNDLDKPVEIFGDHGLVAFKGGSHKDWGTYNALSYFGLTYIEFLGIENLELAKATEHNVVVRDAVKVLPGHEVLSRVVIRTDDIEETAASLKSAGLSLSPIIDGRRLDNEGRLIEWRMMTIDGDFQGLVYPFVIQWNGTDEERLERLTASGVIQSHPAGQAEIKKAIFRVSDPAAAAEHWGECFGLPIAQSEGNDTFTLKIGDQSFDFVQGDENQFKQVVFETDSIGLQGKSIHIGAGEYVFIEKATP
;
A
#
# COMPACT_ATOMS: atom_id res chain seq x y z
N MET A 1 16.34 -16.30 -0.93
CA MET A 1 14.97 -15.94 -0.58
C MET A 1 14.97 -14.46 -0.36
N ALA A 2 14.45 -13.76 -1.36
CA ALA A 2 14.30 -12.32 -1.36
C ALA A 2 13.63 -11.83 -0.08
N ILE A 3 14.11 -10.71 0.44
CA ILE A 3 13.51 -10.06 1.60
C ILE A 3 12.31 -9.27 1.10
N MET A 4 11.16 -9.42 1.77
CA MET A 4 9.94 -8.68 1.49
C MET A 4 9.59 -7.76 2.65
N LYS A 5 9.23 -6.52 2.33
CA LYS A 5 8.75 -5.51 3.29
C LYS A 5 7.56 -4.77 2.68
N TRP A 6 6.71 -4.17 3.50
CA TRP A 6 5.57 -3.39 3.00
C TRP A 6 6.05 -2.01 2.53
N ASP A 7 5.84 -1.70 1.24
CA ASP A 7 6.23 -0.42 0.64
C ASP A 7 5.18 0.66 0.82
N HIS A 8 3.93 0.39 0.40
CA HIS A 8 2.84 1.33 0.54
C HIS A 8 1.49 0.65 0.41
N LEU A 9 0.43 1.42 0.58
CA LEU A 9 -0.92 1.05 0.20
C LEU A 9 -1.47 2.00 -0.86
N VAL A 10 -2.36 1.49 -1.70
CA VAL A 10 -3.07 2.27 -2.71
C VAL A 10 -4.52 2.47 -2.25
N HIS A 11 -4.95 3.73 -2.18
CA HIS A 11 -6.33 4.12 -1.95
C HIS A 11 -6.87 4.85 -3.17
N TYR A 12 -7.88 4.29 -3.82
CA TYR A 12 -8.55 4.96 -4.93
C TYR A 12 -9.44 6.10 -4.44
N VAL A 13 -9.20 7.30 -4.94
CA VAL A 13 -9.98 8.51 -4.64
C VAL A 13 -10.30 9.27 -5.93
N ASN A 14 -11.45 9.94 -5.97
CA ASN A 14 -11.86 10.77 -7.10
C ASN A 14 -11.10 12.11 -7.13
N ASP A 15 -10.86 12.66 -5.94
CA ASP A 15 -10.27 13.98 -5.75
C ASP A 15 -9.10 13.88 -4.76
N LEU A 16 -7.90 14.25 -5.22
CA LEU A 16 -6.68 14.21 -4.42
C LEU A 16 -6.62 15.33 -3.37
N ASP A 17 -7.40 16.40 -3.51
CA ASP A 17 -7.44 17.48 -2.51
C ASP A 17 -8.14 17.02 -1.22
N LYS A 18 -9.14 16.15 -1.32
CA LYS A 18 -9.86 15.60 -0.16
C LYS A 18 -8.97 14.87 0.85
N PRO A 19 -8.19 13.82 0.48
CA PRO A 19 -7.31 13.16 1.44
C PRO A 19 -6.25 14.12 1.99
N VAL A 20 -5.76 15.07 1.19
CA VAL A 20 -4.80 16.09 1.64
C VAL A 20 -5.39 16.99 2.72
N GLU A 21 -6.60 17.50 2.52
CA GLU A 21 -7.32 18.32 3.49
C GLU A 21 -7.66 17.53 4.76
N ILE A 22 -8.27 16.35 4.62
CA ILE A 22 -8.70 15.50 5.75
C ILE A 22 -7.50 15.12 6.63
N PHE A 23 -6.36 14.74 6.03
CA PHE A 23 -5.15 14.45 6.78
C PHE A 23 -4.59 15.72 7.42
N GLY A 24 -4.58 16.84 6.70
CA GLY A 24 -4.14 18.14 7.20
C GLY A 24 -4.91 18.60 8.44
N ASP A 25 -6.23 18.42 8.47
CA ASP A 25 -7.09 18.74 9.62
C ASP A 25 -6.74 17.94 10.88
N HIS A 26 -6.12 16.77 10.70
CA HIS A 26 -5.64 15.92 11.78
C HIS A 26 -4.16 16.12 12.08
N GLY A 27 -3.50 17.10 11.45
CA GLY A 27 -2.07 17.36 11.61
C GLY A 27 -1.19 16.30 10.96
N LEU A 28 -1.71 15.53 10.00
CA LEU A 28 -0.96 14.61 9.17
C LEU A 28 -0.61 15.29 7.85
N VAL A 29 0.59 14.99 7.34
CA VAL A 29 1.11 15.62 6.12
C VAL A 29 0.84 14.69 4.95
N ALA A 30 -0.08 15.12 4.08
CA ALA A 30 -0.26 14.57 2.75
C ALA A 30 -0.07 15.69 1.71
N PHE A 31 0.41 15.36 0.52
CA PHE A 31 0.66 16.33 -0.55
C PHE A 31 0.48 15.69 -1.92
N LYS A 32 0.15 16.50 -2.93
CA LYS A 32 0.07 16.03 -4.32
C LYS A 32 1.44 15.54 -4.78
N GLY A 33 1.49 14.31 -5.27
CA GLY A 33 2.66 13.71 -5.88
C GLY A 33 2.78 14.15 -7.32
N GLY A 34 2.41 13.29 -8.26
CA GLY A 34 2.49 13.60 -9.69
C GLY A 34 1.55 12.78 -10.57
N SER A 35 1.66 13.01 -11.88
CA SER A 35 0.88 12.32 -12.90
C SER A 35 1.68 11.16 -13.52
N HIS A 36 1.10 9.98 -13.54
CA HIS A 36 1.55 8.83 -14.31
C HIS A 36 1.06 8.97 -15.75
N LYS A 37 1.78 9.79 -16.53
CA LYS A 37 1.35 10.21 -17.89
C LYS A 37 1.12 9.08 -18.87
N ASP A 38 1.75 7.92 -18.68
CA ASP A 38 1.56 6.74 -19.53
C ASP A 38 0.33 5.92 -19.15
N TRP A 39 -0.25 6.15 -17.96
CA TRP A 39 -1.36 5.38 -17.41
C TRP A 39 -2.62 6.21 -17.16
N GLY A 40 -2.56 7.54 -17.28
CA GLY A 40 -3.71 8.41 -17.07
C GLY A 40 -4.17 8.50 -15.62
N THR A 41 -3.29 8.22 -14.66
CA THR A 41 -3.55 8.39 -13.22
C THR A 41 -2.66 9.46 -12.62
N TYR A 42 -3.06 9.97 -11.47
CA TYR A 42 -2.27 10.89 -10.64
C TYR A 42 -2.29 10.41 -9.18
N ASN A 43 -1.41 10.97 -8.34
CA ASN A 43 -1.42 10.63 -6.93
C ASN A 43 -1.21 11.81 -5.96
N ALA A 44 -1.62 11.57 -4.72
CA ALA A 44 -1.17 12.28 -3.53
C ALA A 44 -0.54 11.27 -2.57
N LEU A 45 0.42 11.71 -1.77
CA LEU A 45 1.29 10.86 -0.96
C LEU A 45 1.29 11.32 0.49
N SER A 46 1.33 10.37 1.43
CA SER A 46 1.53 10.61 2.87
C SER A 46 2.52 9.60 3.42
N TYR A 47 3.69 10.05 3.88
CA TYR A 47 4.80 9.18 4.29
C TYR A 47 4.85 8.97 5.81
N PHE A 48 5.04 7.72 6.25
CA PHE A 48 5.17 7.30 7.64
C PHE A 48 6.47 6.48 7.80
N GLY A 49 7.60 7.12 7.48
CA GLY A 49 8.87 6.44 7.21
C GLY A 49 8.96 5.97 5.75
N LEU A 50 9.48 4.77 5.52
CA LEU A 50 9.53 4.20 4.15
C LEU A 50 8.19 3.66 3.67
N THR A 51 7.29 3.31 4.60
CA THR A 51 5.92 2.91 4.29
C THR A 51 5.05 4.14 4.14
N TYR A 52 4.32 4.26 3.03
CA TYR A 52 3.51 5.44 2.74
C TYR A 52 2.11 5.07 2.23
N ILE A 53 1.25 6.07 2.11
CA ILE A 53 -0.05 5.97 1.48
C ILE A 53 0.02 6.63 0.12
N GLU A 54 -0.40 5.93 -0.91
CA GLU A 54 -0.66 6.48 -2.23
C GLU A 54 -2.18 6.62 -2.41
N PHE A 55 -2.66 7.86 -2.39
CA PHE A 55 -4.00 8.18 -2.87
C PHE A 55 -3.92 8.30 -4.40
N LEU A 56 -4.59 7.40 -5.12
CA LEU A 56 -4.53 7.33 -6.57
C LEU A 56 -5.89 7.69 -7.17
N GLY A 57 -5.91 8.54 -8.18
CA GLY A 57 -7.13 8.78 -8.96
C GLY A 57 -6.87 8.85 -10.46
N ILE A 58 -7.94 9.00 -11.23
CA ILE A 58 -7.91 8.98 -12.70
C ILE A 58 -7.85 10.42 -13.22
N GLU A 59 -6.74 10.77 -13.85
CA GLU A 59 -6.52 12.06 -14.51
C GLU A 59 -7.03 12.05 -15.96
N ASN A 60 -6.82 10.93 -16.68
CA ASN A 60 -7.25 10.72 -18.06
C ASN A 60 -7.89 9.34 -18.20
N LEU A 61 -9.23 9.30 -18.22
CA LEU A 61 -10.00 8.05 -18.25
C LEU A 61 -9.77 7.24 -19.54
N GLU A 62 -9.63 7.91 -20.69
CA GLU A 62 -9.42 7.21 -21.96
C GLU A 62 -8.07 6.49 -21.98
N LEU A 63 -7.03 7.15 -21.48
CA LEU A 63 -5.72 6.53 -21.34
C LEU A 63 -5.71 5.42 -20.29
N ALA A 64 -6.38 5.64 -19.15
CA ALA A 64 -6.49 4.63 -18.10
C ALA A 64 -7.24 3.36 -18.57
N LYS A 65 -8.27 3.52 -19.41
CA LYS A 65 -8.98 2.39 -20.05
C LYS A 65 -8.13 1.62 -21.06
N ALA A 66 -7.15 2.29 -21.67
CA ALA A 66 -6.29 1.70 -22.70
C ALA A 66 -5.13 0.87 -22.11
N THR A 67 -4.94 0.84 -20.79
CA THR A 67 -3.85 0.07 -20.18
C THR A 67 -4.12 -1.44 -20.21
N GLU A 68 -3.17 -2.21 -20.75
CA GLU A 68 -3.32 -3.66 -20.88
C GLU A 68 -2.80 -4.42 -19.66
N HIS A 69 -1.64 -4.02 -19.13
CA HIS A 69 -0.90 -4.80 -18.12
C HIS A 69 -0.93 -4.21 -16.72
N ASN A 70 -1.39 -2.97 -16.53
CA ASN A 70 -1.42 -2.36 -15.20
C ASN A 70 -2.76 -2.65 -14.51
N VAL A 71 -2.79 -3.73 -13.72
CA VAL A 71 -3.99 -4.16 -12.96
C VAL A 71 -4.44 -3.09 -11.97
N VAL A 72 -3.51 -2.33 -11.38
CA VAL A 72 -3.84 -1.26 -10.43
C VAL A 72 -4.68 -0.18 -11.11
N VAL A 73 -4.35 0.19 -12.34
CA VAL A 73 -5.10 1.20 -13.10
C VAL A 73 -6.40 0.61 -13.65
N ARG A 74 -6.39 -0.63 -14.16
CA ARG A 74 -7.60 -1.32 -14.62
C ARG A 74 -8.65 -1.42 -13.52
N ASP A 75 -8.25 -1.72 -12.30
CA ASP A 75 -9.17 -1.82 -11.16
C ASP A 75 -9.65 -0.45 -10.69
N ALA A 76 -8.80 0.59 -10.72
CA ALA A 76 -9.24 1.96 -10.48
C ALA A 76 -10.36 2.37 -11.45
N VAL A 77 -10.22 2.05 -12.74
CA VAL A 77 -11.25 2.31 -13.77
C VAL A 77 -12.56 1.56 -13.51
N LYS A 78 -12.51 0.36 -12.91
CA LYS A 78 -13.72 -0.41 -12.60
C LYS A 78 -14.52 0.18 -11.44
N VAL A 79 -13.83 0.73 -10.43
CA VAL A 79 -14.47 1.15 -9.17
C VAL A 79 -14.73 2.65 -9.11
N LEU A 80 -13.87 3.48 -9.71
CA LEU A 80 -14.08 4.93 -9.77
C LEU A 80 -15.02 5.31 -10.94
N PRO A 81 -15.88 6.32 -10.76
CA PRO A 81 -15.99 7.18 -9.58
C PRO A 81 -16.90 6.66 -8.46
N GLY A 82 -17.55 5.49 -8.65
CA GLY A 82 -18.62 5.01 -7.78
C GLY A 82 -18.18 4.60 -6.37
N HIS A 83 -16.98 4.06 -6.23
CA HIS A 83 -16.46 3.53 -4.98
C HIS A 83 -14.99 3.92 -4.76
N GLU A 84 -14.78 4.84 -3.81
CA GLU A 84 -13.46 5.18 -3.27
C GLU A 84 -13.07 4.14 -2.22
N VAL A 85 -12.00 3.38 -2.43
CA VAL A 85 -11.68 2.19 -1.62
C VAL A 85 -10.17 2.04 -1.40
N LEU A 86 -9.79 1.48 -0.26
CA LEU A 86 -8.48 0.87 -0.09
C LEU A 86 -8.38 -0.32 -1.05
N SER A 87 -7.50 -0.21 -2.05
CA SER A 87 -7.40 -1.21 -3.10
C SER A 87 -6.56 -2.39 -2.68
N ARG A 88 -5.29 -2.12 -2.37
CA ARG A 88 -4.28 -3.15 -2.14
C ARG A 88 -3.09 -2.59 -1.38
N VAL A 89 -2.31 -3.50 -0.81
CA VAL A 89 -0.96 -3.23 -0.32
C VAL A 89 0.06 -3.48 -1.43
N VAL A 90 1.26 -2.94 -1.24
CA VAL A 90 2.38 -3.07 -2.16
C VAL A 90 3.58 -3.61 -1.41
N ILE A 91 4.18 -4.66 -1.94
CA ILE A 91 5.32 -5.32 -1.32
C ILE A 91 6.57 -4.90 -2.07
N ARG A 92 7.55 -4.36 -1.35
CA ARG A 92 8.89 -4.13 -1.90
C ARG A 92 9.79 -5.31 -1.60
N THR A 93 10.66 -5.60 -2.57
CA THR A 93 11.65 -6.66 -2.48
C THR A 93 13.04 -6.18 -2.90
N ASP A 94 14.07 -6.88 -2.44
CA ASP A 94 15.45 -6.71 -2.88
C ASP A 94 15.79 -7.54 -4.14
N ASP A 95 14.97 -8.53 -4.49
CA ASP A 95 15.11 -9.33 -5.71
C ASP A 95 13.74 -9.65 -6.34
N ILE A 96 13.34 -8.81 -7.29
CA ILE A 96 12.07 -8.92 -8.03
C ILE A 96 12.06 -10.12 -8.98
N GLU A 97 13.22 -10.59 -9.46
CA GLU A 97 13.30 -11.75 -10.34
C GLU A 97 13.09 -13.05 -9.55
N GLU A 98 13.74 -13.19 -8.38
CA GLU A 98 13.49 -14.31 -7.46
C GLU A 98 12.02 -14.31 -6.97
N THR A 99 11.49 -13.13 -6.64
CA THR A 99 10.08 -12.96 -6.26
C THR A 99 9.14 -13.37 -7.40
N ALA A 100 9.40 -12.94 -8.63
CA ALA A 100 8.61 -13.31 -9.80
C ALA A 100 8.64 -14.82 -10.07
N ALA A 101 9.81 -15.45 -9.94
CA ALA A 101 9.95 -16.90 -10.09
C ALA A 101 9.14 -17.67 -9.05
N SER A 102 9.15 -17.20 -7.80
CA SER A 102 8.41 -17.80 -6.68
C SER A 102 6.90 -17.68 -6.89
N LEU A 103 6.40 -16.49 -7.23
CA LEU A 103 4.98 -16.25 -7.49
C LEU A 103 4.46 -17.04 -8.70
N LYS A 104 5.25 -17.16 -9.78
CA LYS A 104 4.93 -18.03 -10.93
C LYS A 104 4.86 -19.50 -10.53
N SER A 105 5.77 -19.95 -9.67
CA SER A 105 5.79 -21.33 -9.16
C SER A 105 4.58 -21.63 -8.28
N ALA A 106 4.03 -20.63 -7.59
CA ALA A 106 2.75 -20.68 -6.88
C ALA A 106 1.53 -20.61 -7.81
N GLY A 107 1.72 -20.59 -9.14
CA GLY A 107 0.64 -20.61 -10.13
C GLY A 107 0.04 -19.24 -10.44
N LEU A 108 0.64 -18.14 -9.98
CA LEU A 108 0.11 -16.80 -10.22
C LEU A 108 0.46 -16.28 -11.62
N SER A 109 -0.48 -15.54 -12.21
CA SER A 109 -0.28 -14.86 -13.50
C SER A 109 0.28 -13.46 -13.26
N LEU A 110 1.50 -13.21 -13.75
CA LEU A 110 2.21 -11.95 -13.54
C LEU A 110 2.26 -11.13 -14.83
N SER A 111 2.20 -9.80 -14.69
CA SER A 111 2.61 -8.90 -15.76
C SER A 111 4.11 -9.07 -16.08
N PRO A 112 4.61 -8.54 -17.21
CA PRO A 112 6.04 -8.27 -17.36
C PRO A 112 6.56 -7.40 -16.20
N ILE A 113 7.84 -7.55 -15.88
CA ILE A 113 8.53 -6.59 -15.01
C ILE A 113 8.79 -5.33 -15.82
N ILE A 114 8.34 -4.19 -15.31
CA ILE A 114 8.42 -2.88 -15.95
C ILE A 114 9.43 -2.03 -15.18
N ASP A 115 10.37 -1.43 -15.88
CA ASP A 115 11.30 -0.45 -15.32
C ASP A 115 10.64 0.95 -15.32
N GLY A 116 10.50 1.53 -14.13
CA GLY A 116 10.02 2.88 -13.91
C GLY A 116 11.18 3.82 -13.57
N ARG A 117 11.09 5.06 -14.04
CA ARG A 117 12.05 6.11 -13.71
C ARG A 117 11.41 7.48 -13.67
N ARG A 118 11.90 8.35 -12.79
CA ARG A 118 11.57 9.78 -12.76
C ARG A 118 12.70 10.61 -12.19
N LEU A 119 12.68 11.92 -12.44
CA LEU A 119 13.55 12.86 -11.73
C LEU A 119 12.83 13.40 -10.50
N ASP A 120 13.55 13.58 -9.39
CA ASP A 120 13.06 14.36 -8.25
C ASP A 120 13.24 15.87 -8.46
N ASN A 121 12.85 16.67 -7.47
CA ASN A 121 12.92 18.13 -7.53
C ASN A 121 14.36 18.65 -7.59
N GLU A 122 15.33 17.84 -7.17
CA GLU A 122 16.76 18.14 -7.26
C GLU A 122 17.38 17.60 -8.57
N GLY A 123 16.58 17.04 -9.47
CA GLY A 123 17.02 16.49 -10.76
C GLY A 123 17.73 15.14 -10.66
N ARG A 124 17.65 14.44 -9.53
CA ARG A 124 18.24 13.11 -9.35
C ARG A 124 17.32 12.04 -9.90
N LEU A 125 17.91 11.01 -10.50
CA LEU A 125 17.17 9.89 -11.08
C LEU A 125 16.70 8.93 -9.96
N ILE A 126 15.39 8.71 -9.91
CA ILE A 126 14.73 7.67 -9.14
C ILE A 126 14.36 6.56 -10.10
N GLU A 127 14.77 5.33 -9.80
CA GLU A 127 14.49 4.15 -10.59
C GLU A 127 13.87 3.06 -9.73
N TRP A 128 12.93 2.34 -10.30
CA TRP A 128 12.33 1.17 -9.69
C TRP A 128 11.95 0.16 -10.76
N ARG A 129 11.73 -1.08 -10.35
CA ARG A 129 11.15 -2.13 -11.15
C ARG A 129 9.83 -2.53 -10.51
N MET A 130 8.81 -2.86 -11.28
CA MET A 130 7.55 -3.32 -10.72
C MET A 130 6.87 -4.38 -11.58
N MET A 131 6.04 -5.19 -10.94
CA MET A 131 5.13 -6.13 -11.60
C MET A 131 3.82 -6.22 -10.84
N THR A 132 2.72 -6.42 -11.56
CA THR A 132 1.40 -6.69 -10.98
C THR A 132 1.03 -8.15 -11.11
N ILE A 133 0.16 -8.61 -10.21
CA ILE A 133 -0.38 -9.96 -10.21
C ILE A 133 -1.83 -9.87 -10.67
N ASP A 134 -2.19 -10.58 -11.74
CA ASP A 134 -3.56 -10.65 -12.25
C ASP A 134 -4.42 -11.55 -11.36
N GLY A 135 -5.72 -11.25 -11.32
CA GLY A 135 -6.72 -12.02 -10.59
C GLY A 135 -6.77 -11.70 -9.10
N ASP A 136 -7.33 -12.63 -8.35
CA ASP A 136 -7.62 -12.51 -6.93
C ASP A 136 -7.61 -13.91 -6.28
N PHE A 137 -7.66 -13.94 -4.95
CA PHE A 137 -7.98 -15.14 -4.19
C PHE A 137 -9.33 -14.94 -3.49
N GLN A 138 -10.35 -15.68 -3.92
CA GLN A 138 -11.72 -15.58 -3.38
C GLN A 138 -12.30 -14.15 -3.44
N GLY A 139 -11.91 -13.33 -4.41
CA GLY A 139 -12.31 -11.93 -4.53
C GLY A 139 -11.34 -10.93 -3.91
N LEU A 140 -10.38 -11.38 -3.08
CA LEU A 140 -9.34 -10.52 -2.53
C LEU A 140 -8.19 -10.35 -3.53
N VAL A 141 -8.06 -9.13 -4.08
CA VAL A 141 -7.02 -8.79 -5.06
C VAL A 141 -5.62 -8.88 -4.47
N TYR A 142 -4.67 -9.36 -5.26
CA TYR A 142 -3.28 -9.50 -4.81
C TYR A 142 -2.57 -8.15 -4.64
N PRO A 143 -1.54 -8.10 -3.77
CA PRO A 143 -0.53 -7.05 -3.79
C PRO A 143 0.13 -6.94 -5.17
N PHE A 144 0.74 -5.79 -5.46
CA PHE A 144 1.76 -5.73 -6.51
C PHE A 144 3.15 -5.61 -5.88
N VAL A 145 4.18 -5.92 -6.67
CA VAL A 145 5.56 -6.01 -6.21
C VAL A 145 6.39 -4.89 -6.85
N ILE A 146 7.23 -4.26 -6.04
CA ILE A 146 8.16 -3.21 -6.46
C ILE A 146 9.58 -3.52 -5.97
N GLN A 147 10.60 -3.09 -6.71
CA GLN A 147 11.99 -3.07 -6.26
C GLN A 147 12.56 -1.69 -6.55
N TRP A 148 12.98 -0.99 -5.50
CA TRP A 148 13.68 0.28 -5.64
C TRP A 148 15.15 0.06 -5.99
N ASN A 149 15.75 0.97 -6.74
CA ASN A 149 17.20 1.01 -6.91
C ASN A 149 17.85 1.62 -5.63
N GLY A 150 18.95 1.02 -5.17
CA GLY A 150 19.63 1.37 -3.91
C GLY A 150 19.05 0.68 -2.67
N THR A 151 19.64 0.93 -1.50
CA THR A 151 19.19 0.33 -0.23
C THR A 151 18.05 1.11 0.42
N ASP A 152 17.38 0.49 1.40
CA ASP A 152 16.36 1.15 2.22
C ASP A 152 16.95 2.36 2.97
N GLU A 153 18.17 2.23 3.49
CA GLU A 153 18.86 3.29 4.23
C GLU A 153 19.15 4.49 3.32
N GLU A 154 19.70 4.24 2.13
CA GLU A 154 19.96 5.29 1.13
C GLU A 154 18.66 5.96 0.68
N ARG A 155 17.58 5.17 0.49
CA ARG A 155 16.25 5.70 0.15
C ARG A 155 15.69 6.57 1.27
N LEU A 156 15.79 6.13 2.52
CA LEU A 156 15.29 6.87 3.69
C LEU A 156 16.04 8.20 3.86
N GLU A 157 17.38 8.16 3.81
CA GLU A 157 18.22 9.35 3.90
C GLU A 157 17.85 10.35 2.81
N ARG A 158 17.74 9.89 1.56
CA ARG A 158 17.41 10.74 0.41
C ARG A 158 16.02 11.38 0.50
N LEU A 159 15.00 10.60 0.88
CA LEU A 159 13.63 11.10 1.02
C LEU A 159 13.49 12.06 2.21
N THR A 160 14.25 11.84 3.28
CA THR A 160 14.30 12.76 4.43
C THR A 160 15.01 14.06 4.06
N ALA A 161 16.16 13.98 3.39
CA ALA A 161 16.95 15.14 2.99
C ALA A 161 16.23 16.05 1.97
N SER A 162 15.33 15.49 1.16
CA SER A 162 14.48 16.24 0.21
C SER A 162 13.19 16.79 0.84
N GLY A 163 12.92 16.48 2.12
CA GLY A 163 11.69 16.89 2.80
C GLY A 163 10.43 16.13 2.36
N VAL A 164 10.58 15.07 1.57
CA VAL A 164 9.47 14.18 1.18
C VAL A 164 8.97 13.39 2.40
N ILE A 165 9.91 12.78 3.14
CA ILE A 165 9.65 12.27 4.48
C ILE A 165 9.92 13.42 5.45
N GLN A 166 8.89 13.84 6.17
CA GLN A 166 8.94 14.94 7.12
C GLN A 166 8.05 14.64 8.33
N SER A 167 8.30 15.32 9.43
CA SER A 167 7.50 15.17 10.65
C SER A 167 6.06 15.65 10.42
N HIS A 168 5.10 14.90 10.96
CA HIS A 168 3.71 15.33 11.02
C HIS A 168 3.49 16.31 12.18
N PRO A 169 2.78 17.45 11.97
CA PRO A 169 2.39 18.36 13.06
C PRO A 169 1.70 17.68 14.25
N ALA A 170 0.98 16.59 14.00
CA ALA A 170 0.30 15.83 15.04
C ALA A 170 1.24 15.09 16.01
N GLY A 171 2.47 14.78 15.61
CA GLY A 171 3.37 13.88 16.35
C GLY A 171 3.80 12.66 15.54
N GLN A 172 4.39 11.66 16.20
CA GLN A 172 4.85 10.45 15.51
C GLN A 172 3.68 9.51 15.24
N ALA A 173 3.61 8.98 14.02
CA ALA A 173 2.69 7.92 13.64
C ALA A 173 3.42 6.93 12.74
N GLU A 174 3.19 5.64 12.97
CA GLU A 174 3.83 4.54 12.23
C GLU A 174 2.74 3.60 11.72
N ILE A 175 2.74 3.27 10.42
CA ILE A 175 1.86 2.24 9.88
C ILE A 175 2.29 0.89 10.47
N LYS A 176 1.36 0.15 11.07
CA LYS A 176 1.64 -1.15 11.69
C LYS A 176 0.87 -2.31 11.05
N LYS A 177 -0.38 -2.10 10.65
CA LYS A 177 -1.23 -3.19 10.15
C LYS A 177 -2.08 -2.78 8.95
N ALA A 178 -2.23 -3.69 7.99
CA ALA A 178 -3.33 -3.68 7.04
C ALA A 178 -4.35 -4.75 7.43
N ILE A 179 -5.61 -4.36 7.57
CA ILE A 179 -6.70 -5.27 7.92
C ILE A 179 -7.54 -5.58 6.68
N PHE A 180 -7.61 -6.86 6.35
CA PHE A 180 -8.39 -7.41 5.26
C PHE A 180 -9.61 -8.11 5.84
N ARG A 181 -10.81 -7.70 5.40
CA ARG A 181 -12.06 -8.38 5.77
C ARG A 181 -12.39 -9.40 4.68
N VAL A 182 -12.39 -10.67 5.04
CA VAL A 182 -12.49 -11.79 4.09
C VAL A 182 -13.43 -12.88 4.58
N SER A 183 -14.01 -13.61 3.63
CA SER A 183 -14.97 -14.69 3.89
C SER A 183 -14.34 -15.90 4.57
N ASP A 184 -13.05 -16.15 4.34
CA ASP A 184 -12.29 -17.21 4.98
C ASP A 184 -10.88 -16.69 5.37
N PRO A 185 -10.73 -16.16 6.60
CA PRO A 185 -9.46 -15.60 7.07
C PRO A 185 -8.30 -16.58 7.07
N ALA A 186 -8.57 -17.85 7.41
CA ALA A 186 -7.55 -18.90 7.44
C ALA A 186 -7.04 -19.16 6.02
N ALA A 187 -7.94 -19.44 5.08
CA ALA A 187 -7.57 -19.74 3.70
C ALA A 187 -6.86 -18.56 3.02
N ALA A 188 -7.32 -17.32 3.26
CA ALA A 188 -6.67 -16.13 2.69
C ALA A 188 -5.25 -15.93 3.23
N ALA A 189 -5.06 -16.08 4.54
CA ALA A 189 -3.75 -15.98 5.17
C ALA A 189 -2.82 -17.12 4.72
N GLU A 190 -3.30 -18.36 4.66
CA GLU A 190 -2.53 -19.51 4.15
C GLU A 190 -2.07 -19.28 2.72
N HIS A 191 -2.99 -18.90 1.83
CA HIS A 191 -2.67 -18.66 0.43
C HIS A 191 -1.67 -17.52 0.23
N TRP A 192 -1.88 -16.38 0.89
CA TRP A 192 -0.93 -15.26 0.80
C TRP A 192 0.40 -15.58 1.48
N GLY A 193 0.38 -16.30 2.60
CA GLY A 193 1.58 -16.75 3.31
C GLY A 193 2.45 -17.64 2.43
N GLU A 194 1.84 -18.58 1.70
CA GLU A 194 2.52 -19.43 0.73
C GLU A 194 3.05 -18.64 -0.48
N CYS A 195 2.23 -17.78 -1.08
CA CYS A 195 2.62 -17.00 -2.26
C CYS A 195 3.79 -16.05 -1.99
N PHE A 196 3.78 -15.37 -0.83
CA PHE A 196 4.76 -14.34 -0.49
C PHE A 196 5.83 -14.80 0.51
N GLY A 197 5.81 -16.08 0.91
CA GLY A 197 6.76 -16.62 1.90
C GLY A 197 6.67 -15.93 3.26
N LEU A 198 5.49 -15.44 3.65
CA LEU A 198 5.30 -14.68 4.87
C LEU A 198 4.88 -15.60 6.04
N PRO A 199 5.52 -15.50 7.22
CA PRO A 199 5.14 -16.28 8.38
C PRO A 199 3.72 -15.98 8.85
N ILE A 200 2.94 -17.04 9.08
CA ILE A 200 1.58 -16.97 9.59
C ILE A 200 1.59 -17.11 11.11
N ALA A 201 0.85 -16.24 11.79
CA ALA A 201 0.52 -16.37 13.19
C ALA A 201 -1.00 -16.27 13.37
N GLN A 202 -1.56 -17.13 14.22
CA GLN A 202 -2.95 -17.03 14.66
C GLN A 202 -2.96 -16.38 16.04
N SER A 203 -3.82 -15.39 16.25
CA SER A 203 -4.02 -14.82 17.58
C SER A 203 -4.94 -15.72 18.41
N GLU A 204 -4.59 -15.98 19.67
CA GLU A 204 -5.39 -16.86 20.54
C GLU A 204 -6.74 -16.20 20.86
N GLY A 205 -7.84 -16.83 20.43
CA GLY A 205 -9.20 -16.47 20.83
C GLY A 205 -9.94 -15.45 19.94
N ASN A 206 -9.34 -15.00 18.84
CA ASN A 206 -10.03 -14.27 17.77
C ASN A 206 -9.81 -14.98 16.42
N ASP A 207 -10.80 -14.95 15.53
CA ASP A 207 -10.70 -15.51 14.17
C ASP A 207 -9.85 -14.61 13.26
N THR A 208 -8.69 -14.16 13.77
CA THR A 208 -7.74 -13.29 13.10
C THR A 208 -6.47 -14.07 12.77
N PHE A 209 -6.12 -14.07 11.50
CA PHE A 209 -4.90 -14.68 10.97
C PHE A 209 -3.96 -13.57 10.51
N THR A 210 -2.71 -13.62 10.90
CA THR A 210 -1.74 -12.55 10.71
C THR A 210 -0.56 -13.04 9.90
N LEU A 211 -0.22 -12.34 8.81
CA LEU A 211 1.04 -12.48 8.10
C LEU A 211 2.02 -11.41 8.56
N LYS A 212 3.19 -11.84 9.04
CA LYS A 212 4.26 -10.91 9.45
C LYS A 212 5.06 -10.46 8.25
N ILE A 213 5.27 -9.16 8.12
CA ILE A 213 6.10 -8.54 7.06
C ILE A 213 7.00 -7.47 7.69
N GLY A 214 8.21 -7.86 8.06
CA GLY A 214 9.09 -7.04 8.89
C GLY A 214 8.49 -6.81 10.29
N ASP A 215 8.41 -5.55 10.71
CA ASP A 215 7.81 -5.12 11.97
C ASP A 215 6.30 -4.82 11.86
N GLN A 216 5.73 -4.99 10.68
CA GLN A 216 4.33 -4.73 10.34
C GLN A 216 3.59 -6.06 10.04
N SER A 217 2.28 -5.99 9.84
CA SER A 217 1.49 -7.17 9.50
C SER A 217 0.31 -6.93 8.56
N PHE A 218 -0.09 -8.01 7.89
CA PHE A 218 -1.35 -8.15 7.18
C PHE A 218 -2.26 -9.05 7.99
N ASP A 219 -3.34 -8.50 8.54
CA ASP A 219 -4.27 -9.21 9.39
C ASP A 219 -5.56 -9.49 8.60
N PHE A 220 -5.93 -10.76 8.53
CA PHE A 220 -7.15 -11.25 7.89
C PHE A 220 -8.17 -11.53 8.97
N VAL A 221 -9.35 -10.92 8.84
CA VAL A 221 -10.44 -11.03 9.80
C VAL A 221 -11.74 -11.37 9.09
N GLN A 222 -12.65 -12.04 9.77
CA GLN A 222 -13.92 -12.47 9.18
C GLN A 222 -14.75 -11.28 8.66
N GLY A 223 -15.23 -11.39 7.43
CA GLY A 223 -16.15 -10.48 6.77
C GLY A 223 -16.71 -11.09 5.49
N ASP A 224 -17.47 -10.32 4.71
CA ASP A 224 -18.11 -10.81 3.48
C ASP A 224 -17.62 -10.03 2.24
N GLU A 225 -16.73 -9.06 2.45
CA GLU A 225 -16.33 -8.09 1.42
C GLU A 225 -15.15 -8.55 0.55
N ASN A 226 -14.28 -9.40 1.08
CA ASN A 226 -13.00 -9.81 0.47
C ASN A 226 -12.15 -8.60 0.03
N GLN A 227 -11.96 -7.66 0.95
CA GLN A 227 -11.35 -6.36 0.66
C GLN A 227 -10.37 -5.91 1.74
N PHE A 228 -9.42 -5.07 1.34
CA PHE A 228 -8.63 -4.25 2.24
C PHE A 228 -9.51 -3.13 2.81
N LYS A 229 -9.65 -3.04 4.14
CA LYS A 229 -10.64 -2.14 4.77
C LYS A 229 -10.08 -1.12 5.73
N GLN A 230 -9.00 -1.45 6.43
CA GLN A 230 -8.51 -0.60 7.53
C GLN A 230 -6.98 -0.63 7.61
N VAL A 231 -6.39 0.53 7.88
CA VAL A 231 -4.96 0.69 8.19
C VAL A 231 -4.82 1.10 9.65
N VAL A 232 -4.01 0.39 10.41
CA VAL A 232 -3.76 0.70 11.83
C VAL A 232 -2.39 1.34 11.99
N PHE A 233 -2.37 2.46 12.69
CA PHE A 233 -1.18 3.22 13.04
C PHE A 233 -0.93 3.14 14.53
N GLU A 234 0.32 2.98 14.93
CA GLU A 234 0.75 3.29 16.30
C GLU A 234 1.19 4.75 16.37
N THR A 235 0.83 5.45 17.45
CA THR A 235 1.16 6.88 17.60
C THR A 235 1.38 7.28 19.06
N ASP A 236 2.28 8.23 19.27
CA ASP A 236 2.47 8.95 20.54
C ASP A 236 1.65 10.26 20.62
N SER A 237 0.92 10.57 19.54
CA SER A 237 0.11 11.78 19.45
C SER A 237 -1.16 11.65 20.27
N ILE A 238 -1.24 12.40 21.38
CA ILE A 238 -2.47 12.56 22.18
C ILE A 238 -3.65 13.00 21.30
N GLY A 239 -3.37 13.77 20.24
CA GLY A 239 -4.39 14.27 19.31
C GLY A 239 -4.93 13.21 18.35
N LEU A 240 -4.22 12.10 18.14
CA LEU A 240 -4.63 11.02 17.23
C LEU A 240 -5.05 9.75 17.96
N GLN A 241 -4.51 9.47 19.15
CA GLN A 241 -4.81 8.25 19.91
C GLN A 241 -6.32 8.02 20.07
N GLY A 242 -6.78 6.82 19.69
CA GLY A 242 -8.18 6.42 19.73
C GLY A 242 -9.06 7.00 18.63
N LYS A 243 -8.51 7.79 17.69
CA LYS A 243 -9.26 8.34 16.56
C LYS A 243 -9.20 7.43 15.35
N SER A 244 -10.21 7.59 14.49
CA SER A 244 -10.28 6.97 13.18
C SER A 244 -10.60 8.03 12.14
N ILE A 245 -9.82 8.07 11.05
CA ILE A 245 -10.03 8.95 9.90
C ILE A 245 -10.65 8.10 8.78
N HIS A 246 -11.69 8.62 8.13
CA HIS A 246 -12.38 7.94 7.04
C HIS A 246 -12.23 8.73 5.74
N ILE A 247 -11.86 8.04 4.67
CA ILE A 247 -11.81 8.59 3.31
C ILE A 247 -12.46 7.53 2.42
N GLY A 248 -13.51 7.89 1.68
CA GLY A 248 -14.30 6.88 0.96
C GLY A 248 -14.74 5.73 1.88
N ALA A 249 -14.45 4.50 1.47
CA ALA A 249 -14.70 3.28 2.25
C ALA A 249 -13.44 2.77 3.00
N GLY A 250 -12.36 3.54 3.03
CA GLY A 250 -11.13 3.24 3.76
C GLY A 250 -11.10 3.89 5.14
N GLU A 251 -10.61 3.13 6.13
CA GLU A 251 -10.50 3.56 7.52
C GLU A 251 -9.03 3.58 7.96
N TYR A 252 -8.61 4.65 8.64
CA TYR A 252 -7.27 4.83 9.20
C TYR A 252 -7.39 5.02 10.71
N VAL A 253 -6.98 4.00 11.48
CA VAL A 253 -7.16 3.94 12.94
C VAL A 253 -5.84 4.19 13.64
N PHE A 254 -5.86 5.06 14.65
CA PHE A 254 -4.68 5.44 15.41
C PHE A 254 -4.77 4.88 16.83
N ILE A 255 -3.90 3.95 17.16
CA ILE A 255 -3.80 3.33 18.48
C ILE A 255 -2.57 3.86 19.24
N GLU A 256 -2.66 3.84 20.56
CA GLU A 256 -1.54 4.19 21.42
C GLU A 256 -0.38 3.22 21.20
N LYS A 257 0.83 3.77 21.03
CA LYS A 257 2.05 2.98 20.94
C LYS A 257 2.25 2.22 22.24
N ALA A 258 2.35 0.89 22.17
CA ALA A 258 2.58 0.08 23.36
C ALA A 258 3.92 0.47 24.01
N THR A 259 3.90 0.81 25.30
CA THR A 259 5.13 1.06 26.06
C THR A 259 5.91 -0.26 26.17
N PRO A 260 7.23 -0.29 25.92
CA PRO A 260 8.06 -1.49 26.03
C PRO A 260 8.02 -2.16 27.40
#